data_AF-A0A6N7PTX7-F1
#
_entry.id   AF-A0A6N7PTX7-F1
#
_cell.length_a   1.000
_cell.length_b   1.000
_cell.length_c   1.000
_cell.angle_alpha   90.00
_cell.angle_beta   90.00
_cell.angle_gamma   90.00
#
_symmetry.space_group_name_H-M   'P 1'
#
loop_
_entity.id
_entity.type
_entity.pdbx_description
1 polymer ?
#
loop_
_entity_poly.entity_id
_entity_poly.type
_entity_poly.pdbx_seq_one_letter_code
_entity_poly.pdbx_strand_id
1 'polypeptide(L)'
;MARSFFGWALPGLFFTIGFGFAACLGTEDPMGEDCVPSATGPGGGGGDDGTGGTGGAGGGTTGAGAQSAGDPETSQNGENNFHHPMDPTQSGQEDPFEILKKRASEGPPEIRTRLHSCSKLTYAALGDLLSSRGVDLNKVAAAGQPPTAGQLYKSAATRDSLGVANFDARMGESYFYTISAAAKVLDIFVQAAPEIIQNIQNAEECKVNGVGYPMFSPSDGECVYYALSCIMGRPATEDDMDLCNLMVAQANQASPQDLANKRALTVAAFMSAAHTCE
;
A
#
# COMPACT_ATOMS: atom_id res chain seq x y z
N MET A 1 22.61 -0.03 55.40
CA MET A 1 23.56 -0.30 54.30
C MET A 1 22.75 -0.28 53.01
N ALA A 2 22.57 0.90 52.40
CA ALA A 2 23.41 1.48 51.36
C ALA A 2 23.27 0.75 50.00
N ARG A 3 22.79 1.52 49.02
CA ARG A 3 22.27 1.20 47.68
C ARG A 3 23.33 0.65 46.73
N SER A 4 22.91 -0.05 45.66
CA SER A 4 23.56 0.01 44.34
C SER A 4 22.59 -0.41 43.23
N PHE A 5 22.29 0.53 42.34
CA PHE A 5 21.64 0.33 41.04
C PHE A 5 22.67 -0.14 40.02
N PHE A 6 22.30 -1.02 39.10
CA PHE A 6 22.97 -1.14 37.79
C PHE A 6 21.91 -1.11 36.69
N GLY A 7 21.82 0.05 36.04
CA GLY A 7 21.20 0.18 34.73
C GLY A 7 22.23 -0.12 33.66
N TRP A 8 21.81 -0.80 32.60
CA TRP A 8 22.56 -0.89 31.34
C TRP A 8 21.71 -0.23 30.27
N ALA A 9 22.22 0.90 29.78
CA ALA A 9 21.83 1.52 28.53
C ALA A 9 22.78 1.00 27.45
N LEU A 10 22.24 0.61 26.29
CA LEU A 10 23.01 0.50 25.06
C LEU A 10 22.27 1.23 23.92
N PRO A 11 23.04 1.86 23.01
CA PRO A 11 22.57 2.92 22.13
C PRO A 11 21.96 2.39 20.83
N GLY A 12 21.19 3.27 20.19
CA GLY A 12 20.46 3.01 18.96
C GLY A 12 21.33 2.51 17.80
N LEU A 13 20.83 1.46 17.16
CA LEU A 13 21.21 1.01 15.84
C LEU A 13 20.13 1.49 14.86
N PHE A 14 20.47 2.50 14.06
CA PHE A 14 19.73 2.81 12.85
C PHE A 14 20.12 1.77 11.79
N PHE A 15 19.20 0.86 11.47
CA PHE A 15 19.30 0.08 10.23
C PHE A 15 18.58 0.85 9.13
N THR A 16 19.35 1.54 8.29
CA THR A 16 18.93 1.84 6.92
C THR A 16 19.05 0.55 6.12
N ILE A 17 17.93 -0.13 5.87
CA ILE A 17 17.84 -1.17 4.85
C ILE A 17 17.77 -0.44 3.50
N GLY A 18 18.90 -0.31 2.84
CA GLY A 18 18.93 0.02 1.41
C GLY A 18 18.56 -1.24 0.63
N PHE A 19 17.42 -1.20 -0.07
CA PHE A 19 17.13 -2.17 -1.11
C PHE A 19 18.06 -1.89 -2.30
N GLY A 20 19.22 -2.53 -2.28
CA GLY A 20 20.09 -2.61 -3.44
C GLY A 20 19.55 -3.64 -4.42
N PHE A 21 18.88 -3.19 -5.48
CA PHE A 21 18.66 -4.02 -6.67
C PHE A 21 20.01 -4.28 -7.35
N ALA A 22 20.68 -5.37 -6.98
CA ALA A 22 21.77 -5.93 -7.77
C ALA A 22 21.15 -6.77 -8.88
N ALA A 23 20.89 -6.13 -10.03
CA ALA A 23 20.59 -6.85 -11.26
C ALA A 23 21.88 -7.55 -11.75
N CYS A 24 22.07 -8.82 -11.38
CA CYS A 24 22.98 -9.72 -12.08
C CYS A 24 22.34 -10.10 -13.41
N LEU A 25 22.50 -9.25 -14.43
CA LEU A 25 22.37 -9.66 -15.82
C LEU A 25 23.73 -10.20 -16.26
N GLY A 26 23.82 -11.51 -16.41
CA GLY A 26 25.00 -12.17 -16.93
C GLY A 26 24.68 -13.58 -17.38
N THR A 27 24.37 -13.73 -18.65
CA THR A 27 24.50 -14.99 -19.38
C THR A 27 25.97 -15.17 -19.80
N GLU A 28 26.47 -16.39 -19.61
CA GLU A 28 27.69 -17.00 -20.19
C GLU A 28 29.04 -16.67 -19.50
N ASP A 29 29.34 -17.33 -18.38
CA ASP A 29 30.32 -18.44 -18.33
C ASP A 29 30.44 -19.05 -16.90
N PRO A 30 30.57 -20.38 -16.74
CA PRO A 30 30.61 -21.04 -15.44
C PRO A 30 32.06 -21.29 -14.97
N MET A 31 32.29 -21.15 -13.66
CA MET A 31 33.53 -21.44 -12.91
C MET A 31 34.57 -20.30 -12.88
N GLY A 32 34.37 -19.36 -11.97
CA GLY A 32 35.41 -18.44 -11.50
C GLY A 32 35.05 -17.91 -10.11
N GLU A 33 35.84 -18.30 -9.11
CA GLU A 33 35.78 -17.76 -7.75
C GLU A 33 36.28 -16.29 -7.73
N ASP A 34 35.88 -15.55 -6.70
CA ASP A 34 36.27 -14.17 -6.32
C ASP A 34 35.42 -13.00 -6.87
N CYS A 35 34.39 -12.63 -6.10
CA CYS A 35 33.88 -11.25 -6.06
C CYS A 35 34.23 -10.62 -4.72
N VAL A 36 35.34 -9.87 -4.66
CA VAL A 36 35.72 -9.04 -3.51
C VAL A 36 35.36 -7.58 -3.83
N PRO A 37 34.56 -6.87 -3.01
CA PRO A 37 34.26 -5.47 -3.26
C PRO A 37 35.46 -4.57 -2.94
N SER A 38 35.95 -3.86 -3.95
CA SER A 38 36.96 -2.80 -3.82
C SER A 38 36.30 -1.51 -3.35
N ALA A 39 36.84 -0.90 -2.28
CA ALA A 39 36.40 0.37 -1.71
C ALA A 39 37.52 1.42 -1.80
N THR A 40 37.31 2.45 -2.63
CA THR A 40 38.08 3.72 -2.69
C THR A 40 37.15 4.78 -3.31
N GLY A 41 36.43 5.65 -2.57
CA GLY A 41 36.84 6.98 -2.01
C GLY A 41 36.61 8.14 -3.02
N PRO A 42 36.59 9.47 -2.68
CA PRO A 42 36.34 10.19 -1.42
C PRO A 42 35.45 11.49 -1.54
N GLY A 43 35.13 12.14 -0.40
CA GLY A 43 34.83 13.60 -0.26
C GLY A 43 33.39 13.95 0.20
N GLY A 44 33.09 14.79 1.19
CA GLY A 44 33.87 15.71 2.03
C GLY A 44 33.41 17.18 1.88
N GLY A 45 32.69 17.72 2.88
CA GLY A 45 32.38 19.17 3.07
C GLY A 45 30.87 19.44 3.22
N GLY A 46 30.33 20.21 4.18
CA GLY A 46 30.90 21.11 5.18
C GLY A 46 30.38 22.55 5.00
N GLY A 47 29.49 23.01 5.90
CA GLY A 47 29.48 24.38 6.42
C GLY A 47 28.60 25.49 5.79
N ASP A 48 27.98 26.24 6.71
CA ASP A 48 27.57 27.67 6.71
C ASP A 48 26.24 28.08 6.02
N ASP A 49 25.24 28.73 6.63
CA ASP A 49 25.07 29.76 7.70
C ASP A 49 24.83 31.19 7.16
N GLY A 50 23.81 31.87 7.72
CA GLY A 50 23.41 33.27 7.47
C GLY A 50 22.52 33.52 6.22
N THR A 51 21.54 34.43 6.15
CA THR A 51 21.00 35.57 6.92
C THR A 51 19.65 35.91 6.21
N GLY A 52 18.55 36.38 6.79
CA GLY A 52 18.34 37.61 7.56
C GLY A 52 17.54 38.65 6.75
N GLY A 53 16.33 39.02 7.20
CA GLY A 53 15.56 40.21 6.79
C GLY A 53 14.44 39.94 5.76
N THR A 54 13.22 40.48 5.84
CA THR A 54 12.66 41.63 6.56
C THR A 54 11.13 41.46 6.64
N GLY A 55 10.55 41.60 7.83
CA GLY A 55 9.09 41.62 8.03
C GLY A 55 8.57 43.06 8.06
N GLY A 56 7.84 43.45 7.02
CA GLY A 56 7.12 44.72 6.94
C GLY A 56 5.62 44.53 7.19
N ALA A 57 5.06 45.33 8.08
CA ALA A 57 3.64 45.37 8.42
C ALA A 57 2.87 46.43 7.59
N GLY A 58 1.59 46.15 7.33
CA GLY A 58 0.60 47.04 6.70
C GLY A 58 -0.18 46.27 5.62
N GLY A 59 -1.51 46.19 5.56
CA GLY A 59 -2.56 47.06 6.07
C GLY A 59 -3.50 47.40 4.91
N GLY A 60 -4.55 46.58 4.71
CA GLY A 60 -5.82 46.88 3.99
C GLY A 60 -5.80 47.27 2.50
N THR A 61 -6.46 46.47 1.65
CA THR A 61 -7.58 46.89 0.76
C THR A 61 -7.99 45.73 -0.17
N THR A 62 -9.24 45.81 -0.62
CA THR A 62 -10.07 44.85 -1.35
C THR A 62 -9.60 44.46 -2.75
N GLY A 63 -9.68 43.17 -3.11
CA GLY A 63 -9.85 42.71 -4.50
C GLY A 63 -8.86 41.63 -4.99
N ALA A 64 -9.39 40.67 -5.75
CA ALA A 64 -8.75 39.58 -6.49
C ALA A 64 -8.33 38.33 -5.69
N GLY A 65 -8.72 37.17 -6.21
CA GLY A 65 -8.56 35.86 -5.59
C GLY A 65 -7.11 35.51 -5.29
N ALA A 66 -6.91 34.82 -4.18
CA ALA A 66 -5.65 34.20 -3.83
C ALA A 66 -5.29 33.15 -4.89
N GLN A 67 -4.48 33.52 -5.87
CA GLN A 67 -3.62 32.58 -6.54
C GLN A 67 -2.59 32.14 -5.50
N SER A 68 -2.70 30.90 -5.03
CA SER A 68 -1.66 30.26 -4.25
C SER A 68 -0.38 30.28 -5.08
N ALA A 69 0.51 31.21 -4.76
CA ALA A 69 1.89 31.17 -5.23
C ALA A 69 2.55 29.96 -4.56
N GLY A 70 2.65 28.87 -5.32
CA GLY A 70 3.12 27.58 -4.83
C GLY A 70 2.10 26.51 -5.13
N ASP A 71 1.93 26.21 -6.41
CA ASP A 71 1.37 24.93 -6.82
C ASP A 71 2.43 23.86 -6.45
N PRO A 72 2.13 22.89 -5.58
CA PRO A 72 3.10 21.85 -5.23
C PRO A 72 3.45 20.92 -6.41
N GLU A 73 2.81 21.09 -7.56
CA GLU A 73 3.09 20.38 -8.82
C GLU A 73 4.33 20.92 -9.58
N THR A 74 4.88 22.09 -9.22
CA THR A 74 6.10 22.59 -9.85
C THR A 74 7.33 22.30 -9.01
N SER A 75 7.83 21.05 -9.08
CA SER A 75 9.26 20.81 -8.92
C SER A 75 9.99 21.76 -9.88
N GLN A 76 10.99 22.50 -9.39
CA GLN A 76 11.82 23.42 -10.20
C GLN A 76 12.61 22.69 -11.30
N ASN A 77 12.51 21.36 -11.37
CA ASN A 77 13.03 20.55 -12.45
C ASN A 77 11.87 19.87 -13.18
N GLY A 78 11.50 20.39 -14.36
CA GLY A 78 10.38 19.91 -15.17
C GLY A 78 10.56 18.48 -15.72
N GLU A 79 11.74 17.89 -15.54
CA GLU A 79 12.04 16.50 -15.92
C GLU A 79 11.65 15.47 -14.84
N ASN A 80 11.28 15.93 -13.63
CA ASN A 80 11.01 15.07 -12.48
C ASN A 80 9.51 14.95 -12.15
N ASN A 81 8.68 15.60 -12.95
CA ASN A 81 7.25 15.58 -12.75
C ASN A 81 6.75 14.25 -13.31
N PHE A 82 6.35 13.33 -12.43
CA PHE A 82 5.66 12.11 -12.83
C PHE A 82 4.31 12.51 -13.45
N HIS A 83 4.31 12.86 -14.72
CA HIS A 83 3.09 13.04 -15.48
C HIS A 83 2.44 11.67 -15.62
N HIS A 84 1.27 11.47 -15.02
CA HIS A 84 0.49 10.25 -15.25
C HIS A 84 0.06 10.24 -16.72
N PRO A 85 0.65 9.39 -17.59
CA PRO A 85 0.44 9.48 -19.04
C PRO A 85 -0.96 8.99 -19.47
N MET A 86 -1.83 8.72 -18.51
CA MET A 86 -3.12 8.07 -18.67
C MET A 86 -4.28 8.86 -18.06
N ASP A 87 -4.05 10.07 -17.54
CA ASP A 87 -5.14 10.95 -17.13
C ASP A 87 -5.74 11.66 -18.35
N PRO A 88 -6.96 11.31 -18.80
CA PRO A 88 -7.61 11.88 -19.98
C PRO A 88 -7.90 13.39 -19.87
N THR A 89 -7.66 14.00 -18.70
CA THR A 89 -7.99 15.40 -18.44
C THR A 89 -6.78 16.36 -18.38
N GLN A 90 -5.53 15.85 -18.41
CA GLN A 90 -4.35 16.71 -18.38
C GLN A 90 -3.89 17.17 -19.78
N SER A 91 -3.53 18.46 -19.87
CA SER A 91 -2.83 19.03 -21.02
C SER A 91 -1.38 18.52 -21.06
N GLY A 92 -1.00 17.83 -22.14
CA GLY A 92 0.31 17.16 -22.26
C GLY A 92 0.24 15.67 -22.56
N GLN A 93 -0.96 15.13 -22.83
CA GLN A 93 -1.13 13.78 -23.37
C GLN A 93 -0.14 13.52 -24.51
N GLU A 94 0.64 12.46 -24.37
CA GLU A 94 1.53 12.00 -25.42
C GLU A 94 0.73 11.79 -26.71
N ASP A 95 1.34 12.10 -27.86
CA ASP A 95 0.71 11.88 -29.17
C ASP A 95 0.15 10.44 -29.22
N PRO A 96 -1.14 10.25 -29.57
CA PRO A 96 -1.72 8.92 -29.71
C PRO A 96 -0.86 7.95 -30.52
N PHE A 97 -0.09 8.44 -31.50
CA PHE A 97 0.85 7.60 -32.26
C PHE A 97 2.09 7.17 -31.46
N GLU A 98 2.62 8.02 -30.58
CA GLU A 98 3.70 7.66 -29.66
C GLU A 98 3.20 6.69 -28.58
N ILE A 99 1.98 6.86 -28.08
CA ILE A 99 1.33 5.89 -27.18
C ILE A 99 1.21 4.52 -27.86
N LEU A 100 0.79 4.49 -29.14
CA LEU A 100 0.69 3.24 -29.90
C LEU A 100 2.07 2.60 -30.15
N LYS A 101 3.09 3.42 -30.40
CA LYS A 101 4.47 2.95 -30.59
C LYS A 101 5.07 2.37 -29.31
N LYS A 102 4.85 3.00 -28.15
CA LYS A 102 5.21 2.46 -26.84
C LYS A 102 4.49 1.14 -26.56
N ARG A 103 3.17 1.11 -26.76
CA ARG A 103 2.35 -0.10 -26.64
C ARG A 103 2.78 -1.23 -27.58
N ALA A 104 3.32 -0.90 -28.75
CA ALA A 104 3.88 -1.88 -29.68
C ALA A 104 5.27 -2.37 -29.23
N SER A 105 6.07 -1.51 -28.60
CA SER A 105 7.37 -1.89 -28.03
C SER A 105 7.26 -2.77 -26.77
N GLU A 106 6.16 -2.64 -26.01
CA GLU A 106 5.82 -3.50 -24.86
C GLU A 106 5.43 -4.93 -25.26
N GLY A 107 5.19 -5.16 -26.55
CA GLY A 107 4.86 -6.47 -27.11
C GLY A 107 3.37 -6.71 -27.35
N PRO A 108 3.00 -7.95 -27.73
CA PRO A 108 1.61 -8.33 -27.98
C PRO A 108 0.70 -8.00 -26.80
N PRO A 109 -0.60 -7.71 -27.02
CA PRO A 109 -1.55 -7.43 -25.94
C PRO A 109 -1.54 -8.47 -24.82
N GLU A 110 -1.32 -9.75 -25.12
CA GLU A 110 -1.23 -10.85 -24.16
C GLU A 110 0.01 -10.75 -23.26
N ILE A 111 1.12 -10.21 -23.77
CA ILE A 111 2.37 -10.00 -23.04
C ILE A 111 2.29 -8.71 -22.23
N ARG A 112 1.78 -7.63 -22.84
CA ARG A 112 1.56 -6.35 -22.15
C ARG A 112 0.54 -6.47 -21.03
N THR A 113 -0.53 -7.23 -21.21
CA THR A 113 -1.52 -7.49 -20.14
C THR A 113 -0.96 -8.34 -19.02
N ARG A 114 0.13 -9.11 -19.23
CA ARG A 114 0.85 -9.79 -18.14
C ARG A 114 1.83 -8.85 -17.43
N LEU A 115 2.60 -8.07 -18.20
CA LEU A 115 3.55 -7.06 -17.70
C LEU A 115 2.87 -5.89 -16.96
N HIS A 116 1.64 -5.56 -17.34
CA HIS A 116 0.80 -4.55 -16.71
C HIS A 116 -0.52 -5.15 -16.20
N SER A 117 -0.50 -6.42 -15.78
CA SER A 117 -1.67 -7.13 -15.21
C SER A 117 -2.20 -6.49 -13.92
N CYS A 118 -1.48 -5.51 -13.40
CA CYS A 118 -1.79 -4.66 -12.26
C CYS A 118 -2.99 -3.73 -12.47
N SER A 119 -4.04 -4.22 -13.13
CA SER A 119 -5.32 -3.50 -13.16
C SER A 119 -5.90 -3.46 -11.75
N LYS A 120 -6.47 -2.32 -11.39
CA LYS A 120 -7.25 -2.16 -10.16
C LYS A 120 -8.33 -3.24 -10.08
N LEU A 121 -8.55 -3.82 -8.90
CA LEU A 121 -9.77 -4.59 -8.65
C LEU A 121 -10.99 -3.73 -8.99
N THR A 122 -11.85 -4.21 -9.88
CA THR A 122 -13.08 -3.48 -10.20
C THR A 122 -13.91 -3.28 -8.94
N TYR A 123 -14.73 -2.24 -8.92
CA TYR A 123 -15.59 -1.96 -7.76
C TYR A 123 -16.50 -3.14 -7.39
N ALA A 124 -16.98 -3.87 -8.41
CA ALA A 124 -17.73 -5.11 -8.22
C ALA A 124 -16.85 -6.21 -7.61
N ALA A 125 -15.67 -6.46 -8.18
CA ALA A 125 -14.74 -7.48 -7.67
C ALA A 125 -14.29 -7.22 -6.23
N LEU A 126 -14.09 -5.96 -5.85
CA LEU A 126 -13.79 -5.60 -4.45
C LEU A 126 -14.98 -5.93 -3.52
N GLY A 127 -16.22 -5.68 -3.96
CA GLY A 127 -17.42 -6.04 -3.20
C GLY A 127 -17.57 -7.57 -3.02
N ASP A 128 -17.33 -8.32 -4.09
CA ASP A 128 -17.36 -9.79 -4.08
C ASP A 128 -16.24 -10.36 -3.19
N LEU A 129 -15.03 -9.79 -3.26
CA LEU A 129 -13.91 -10.16 -2.40
C LEU A 129 -14.25 -9.93 -0.92
N LEU A 130 -14.78 -8.77 -0.56
CA LEU A 130 -15.12 -8.45 0.84
C LEU A 130 -16.23 -9.38 1.37
N SER A 131 -17.30 -9.55 0.60
CA SER A 131 -18.44 -10.38 1.01
C SER A 131 -18.08 -11.87 1.11
N SER A 132 -17.29 -12.40 0.17
CA SER A 132 -16.76 -13.77 0.22
C SER A 132 -15.73 -14.03 1.32
N ARG A 133 -15.32 -13.00 2.07
CA ARG A 133 -14.51 -13.13 3.29
C ARG A 133 -15.30 -12.82 4.56
N GLY A 134 -16.62 -12.70 4.43
CA GLY A 134 -17.54 -12.53 5.55
C GLY A 134 -17.73 -11.10 6.02
N VAL A 135 -17.41 -10.10 5.20
CA VAL A 135 -17.67 -8.68 5.52
C VAL A 135 -19.14 -8.35 5.22
N ASP A 136 -19.84 -7.75 6.18
CA ASP A 136 -21.20 -7.25 5.94
C ASP A 136 -21.17 -5.84 5.34
N LEU A 137 -21.39 -5.77 4.02
CA LEU A 137 -21.42 -4.49 3.29
C LEU A 137 -22.60 -3.60 3.68
N ASN A 138 -23.60 -4.10 4.41
CA ASN A 138 -24.76 -3.33 4.88
C ASN A 138 -24.62 -2.87 6.33
N LYS A 139 -23.58 -3.30 7.04
CA LYS A 139 -23.34 -2.93 8.43
C LYS A 139 -23.08 -1.43 8.56
N VAL A 140 -23.73 -0.81 9.54
CA VAL A 140 -23.60 0.62 9.82
C VAL A 140 -22.94 0.79 11.19
N ALA A 141 -21.93 1.65 11.28
CA ALA A 141 -21.29 1.98 12.55
C ALA A 141 -22.27 2.66 13.50
N ALA A 142 -22.17 2.37 14.79
CA ALA A 142 -22.90 3.10 15.81
C ALA A 142 -22.47 4.58 15.84
N ALA A 143 -23.34 5.47 16.33
CA ALA A 143 -23.03 6.90 16.40
C ALA A 143 -21.73 7.15 17.19
N GLY A 144 -20.82 7.94 16.61
CA GLY A 144 -19.51 8.26 17.20
C GLY A 144 -18.43 7.19 17.00
N GLN A 145 -18.72 6.09 16.29
CA GLN A 145 -17.73 5.09 15.90
C GLN A 145 -17.20 5.35 14.47
N PRO A 146 -15.98 4.90 14.16
CA PRO A 146 -15.45 4.99 12.80
C PRO A 146 -16.33 4.19 11.81
N PRO A 147 -16.37 4.60 10.53
CA PRO A 147 -17.20 3.95 9.51
C PRO A 147 -16.79 2.49 9.31
N THR A 148 -17.75 1.60 9.09
CA THR A 148 -17.49 0.19 8.76
C THR A 148 -16.86 0.05 7.37
N ALA A 149 -16.30 -1.13 7.07
CA ALA A 149 -15.85 -1.45 5.72
C ALA A 149 -16.96 -1.27 4.66
N GLY A 150 -18.18 -1.73 4.97
CA GLY A 150 -19.34 -1.55 4.11
C GLY A 150 -19.68 -0.08 3.85
N GLN A 151 -19.60 0.78 4.87
CA GLN A 151 -19.81 2.22 4.72
C GLN A 151 -18.71 2.87 3.88
N LEU A 152 -17.44 2.50 4.10
CA LEU A 152 -16.33 3.01 3.29
C LEU A 152 -16.47 2.58 1.83
N TYR A 153 -16.73 1.29 1.58
CA TYR A 153 -16.93 0.73 0.24
C TYR A 153 -18.05 1.44 -0.53
N LYS A 154 -19.17 1.74 0.14
CA LYS A 154 -20.35 2.39 -0.49
C LYS A 154 -20.26 3.91 -0.58
N SER A 155 -19.28 4.54 0.06
CA SER A 155 -19.18 6.00 0.08
C SER A 155 -18.92 6.57 -1.32
N ALA A 156 -19.48 7.76 -1.61
CA ALA A 156 -19.25 8.46 -2.86
C ALA A 156 -17.75 8.72 -3.10
N ALA A 157 -17.03 9.16 -2.06
CA ALA A 157 -15.59 9.39 -2.12
C ALA A 157 -14.79 8.14 -2.54
N THR A 158 -15.18 6.95 -2.08
CA THR A 158 -14.57 5.68 -2.51
C THR A 158 -14.90 5.37 -3.96
N ARG A 159 -16.14 5.58 -4.40
CA ARG A 159 -16.51 5.37 -5.81
C ARG A 159 -15.69 6.26 -6.74
N ASP A 160 -15.49 7.52 -6.37
CA ASP A 160 -14.67 8.46 -7.13
C ASP A 160 -13.18 8.07 -7.09
N SER A 161 -12.66 7.69 -5.92
CA SER A 161 -11.25 7.31 -5.75
C SER A 161 -10.90 6.01 -6.46
N LEU A 162 -11.85 5.07 -6.51
CA LEU A 162 -11.72 3.86 -7.31
C LEU A 162 -12.00 4.16 -8.79
N GLY A 163 -12.44 5.34 -9.18
CA GLY A 163 -12.77 5.64 -10.58
C GLY A 163 -13.90 4.77 -11.12
N VAL A 164 -14.94 4.53 -10.31
CA VAL A 164 -16.17 3.85 -10.75
C VAL A 164 -16.78 4.57 -11.94
N ALA A 165 -17.39 3.82 -12.87
CA ALA A 165 -18.04 4.41 -14.04
C ALA A 165 -19.05 5.51 -13.65
N ASN A 166 -18.93 6.66 -14.33
CA ASN A 166 -19.83 7.79 -14.18
C ASN A 166 -20.50 8.05 -15.53
N PHE A 167 -21.73 7.54 -15.68
CA PHE A 167 -22.49 7.62 -16.93
C PHE A 167 -22.95 9.03 -17.28
N ASP A 168 -23.20 9.88 -16.28
CA ASP A 168 -23.56 11.29 -16.49
C ASP A 168 -22.38 12.07 -17.10
N ALA A 169 -21.16 11.73 -16.69
CA ALA A 169 -19.91 12.26 -17.25
C ALA A 169 -19.39 11.47 -18.47
N ARG A 170 -20.08 10.41 -18.90
CA ARG A 170 -19.63 9.48 -19.97
C ARG A 170 -18.23 8.90 -19.73
N MET A 171 -17.87 8.65 -18.47
CA MET A 171 -16.61 8.05 -18.09
C MET A 171 -16.82 6.57 -17.73
N GLY A 172 -16.03 5.69 -18.35
CA GLY A 172 -15.95 4.29 -17.96
C GLY A 172 -15.23 4.11 -16.63
N GLU A 173 -15.29 2.89 -16.07
CA GLU A 173 -14.50 2.57 -14.89
C GLU A 173 -13.01 2.65 -15.24
N SER A 174 -12.24 3.34 -14.39
CA SER A 174 -10.79 3.37 -14.51
C SER A 174 -10.19 2.00 -14.18
N TYR A 175 -9.30 1.53 -15.05
CA TYR A 175 -8.56 0.29 -14.86
C TYR A 175 -7.20 0.50 -14.20
N PHE A 176 -6.69 1.74 -14.14
CA PHE A 176 -5.37 2.03 -13.59
C PHE A 176 -5.42 2.19 -12.06
N TYR A 177 -4.37 1.69 -11.39
CA TYR A 177 -4.23 1.77 -9.94
C TYR A 177 -3.63 3.12 -9.54
N THR A 178 -4.46 4.08 -9.13
CA THR A 178 -3.96 5.35 -8.56
C THR A 178 -3.53 5.16 -7.11
N ILE A 179 -2.67 6.06 -6.61
CA ILE A 179 -2.33 6.09 -5.18
C ILE A 179 -3.57 6.36 -4.33
N SER A 180 -4.54 7.15 -4.82
CA SER A 180 -5.81 7.37 -4.13
C SER A 180 -6.67 6.10 -4.06
N ALA A 181 -6.72 5.31 -5.12
CA ALA A 181 -7.37 4.00 -5.12
C ALA A 181 -6.68 3.05 -4.14
N ALA A 182 -5.34 2.98 -4.17
CA ALA A 182 -4.54 2.16 -3.27
C ALA A 182 -4.81 2.47 -1.78
N ALA A 183 -4.73 3.74 -1.42
CA ALA A 183 -5.00 4.20 -0.06
C ALA A 183 -6.43 3.87 0.37
N LYS A 184 -7.42 4.03 -0.52
CA LYS A 184 -8.83 3.72 -0.22
C LYS A 184 -9.07 2.23 -0.06
N VAL A 185 -8.45 1.38 -0.88
CA VAL A 185 -8.54 -0.08 -0.72
C VAL A 185 -7.91 -0.50 0.61
N LEU A 186 -6.76 0.06 1.00
CA LEU A 186 -6.15 -0.21 2.30
C LEU A 186 -7.05 0.24 3.46
N ASP A 187 -7.64 1.44 3.41
CA ASP A 187 -8.61 1.91 4.43
C ASP A 187 -9.77 0.92 4.59
N ILE A 188 -10.30 0.41 3.47
CA ILE A 188 -11.38 -0.57 3.46
C ILE A 188 -10.92 -1.89 4.08
N PHE A 189 -9.73 -2.38 3.73
CA PHE A 189 -9.19 -3.63 4.29
C PHE A 189 -8.90 -3.52 5.78
N VAL A 190 -8.39 -2.39 6.27
CA VAL A 190 -8.21 -2.14 7.71
C VAL A 190 -9.55 -2.21 8.45
N GLN A 191 -10.59 -1.59 7.90
CA GLN A 191 -11.93 -1.63 8.51
C GLN A 191 -12.63 -2.98 8.32
N ALA A 192 -12.26 -3.77 7.31
CA ALA A 192 -12.82 -5.09 7.03
C ALA A 192 -12.19 -6.17 7.91
N ALA A 193 -10.91 -6.02 8.26
CA ALA A 193 -10.14 -7.04 8.94
C ALA A 193 -10.79 -7.59 10.22
N PRO A 194 -11.40 -6.79 11.12
CA PRO A 194 -12.10 -7.33 12.29
C PRO A 194 -13.25 -8.29 11.95
N GLU A 195 -13.99 -8.02 10.88
CA GLU A 195 -15.09 -8.88 10.42
C GLU A 195 -14.54 -10.13 9.75
N ILE A 196 -13.49 -9.99 8.93
CA ILE A 196 -12.81 -11.13 8.30
C ILE A 196 -12.26 -12.07 9.37
N ILE A 197 -11.55 -11.55 10.39
CA ILE A 197 -11.00 -12.38 11.48
C ILE A 197 -12.09 -13.17 12.20
N GLN A 198 -13.28 -12.58 12.39
CA GLN A 198 -14.40 -13.23 13.05
C GLN A 198 -15.09 -14.28 12.15
N ASN A 199 -15.18 -14.00 10.85
CA ASN A 199 -16.05 -14.73 9.94
C ASN A 199 -15.33 -15.68 8.97
N ILE A 200 -14.00 -15.61 8.84
CA ILE A 200 -13.27 -16.34 7.80
C ILE A 200 -13.42 -17.87 7.90
N GLN A 201 -13.54 -18.41 9.11
CA GLN A 201 -13.81 -19.83 9.33
C GLN A 201 -15.19 -20.27 8.82
N ASN A 202 -16.12 -19.32 8.67
CA ASN A 202 -17.48 -19.57 8.20
C ASN A 202 -17.64 -19.25 6.70
N ALA A 203 -16.70 -18.50 6.11
CA ALA A 203 -16.72 -18.16 4.69
C ALA A 203 -16.53 -19.42 3.83
N GLU A 204 -17.50 -19.72 2.96
CA GLU A 204 -17.52 -20.97 2.17
C GLU A 204 -16.31 -21.06 1.23
N GLU A 205 -15.87 -19.93 0.70
CA GLU A 205 -14.72 -19.79 -0.18
C GLU A 205 -13.39 -20.06 0.52
N CYS A 206 -13.37 -20.04 1.86
CA CYS A 206 -12.19 -20.31 2.68
C CYS A 206 -12.18 -21.72 3.30
N LYS A 207 -13.21 -22.53 3.08
CA LYS A 207 -13.26 -23.88 3.61
C LYS A 207 -12.47 -24.84 2.72
N VAL A 208 -11.54 -25.57 3.32
CA VAL A 208 -10.82 -26.65 2.64
C VAL A 208 -11.51 -27.96 2.99
N ASN A 209 -12.04 -28.66 1.99
CA ASN A 209 -12.84 -29.87 2.18
C ASN A 209 -14.02 -29.69 3.16
N GLY A 210 -14.67 -28.52 3.12
CA GLY A 210 -15.77 -28.17 4.02
C GLY A 210 -15.35 -27.81 5.46
N VAL A 211 -14.05 -27.80 5.76
CA VAL A 211 -13.51 -27.41 7.07
C VAL A 211 -13.03 -25.97 7.02
N GLY A 212 -13.55 -25.13 7.91
CA GLY A 212 -13.12 -23.75 8.09
C GLY A 212 -12.00 -23.63 9.12
N TYR A 213 -11.08 -22.71 8.87
CA TYR A 213 -9.95 -22.44 9.76
C TYR A 213 -9.99 -20.99 10.26
N PRO A 214 -9.69 -20.73 11.54
CA PRO A 214 -9.63 -19.37 12.07
C PRO A 214 -8.44 -18.62 11.47
N MET A 215 -8.50 -17.28 11.41
CA MET A 215 -7.38 -16.46 10.91
C MET A 215 -6.12 -16.64 11.76
N PHE A 216 -6.32 -16.70 13.09
CA PHE A 216 -5.28 -16.90 14.07
C PHE A 216 -5.60 -18.12 14.91
N SER A 217 -4.57 -18.93 15.18
CA SER A 217 -4.69 -20.12 16.00
C SER A 217 -5.03 -19.74 17.45
N PRO A 218 -5.99 -20.44 18.09
CA PRO A 218 -6.41 -20.12 19.45
C PRO A 218 -5.38 -20.50 20.52
N SER A 219 -4.39 -21.34 20.20
CA SER A 219 -3.38 -21.80 21.17
C SER A 219 -2.21 -20.83 21.34
N ASP A 220 -1.67 -20.36 20.23
CA ASP A 220 -0.42 -19.60 20.12
C ASP A 220 -0.66 -18.19 19.57
N GLY A 221 -1.81 -17.95 18.93
CA GLY A 221 -2.12 -16.68 18.30
C GLY A 221 -1.45 -16.47 16.96
N GLU A 222 -0.79 -17.50 16.41
CA GLU A 222 -0.10 -17.48 15.12
C GLU A 222 -1.08 -17.50 13.95
N CYS A 223 -0.62 -17.06 12.78
CA CYS A 223 -1.41 -17.12 11.56
C CYS A 223 -1.65 -18.57 11.15
N VAL A 224 -2.84 -18.87 10.63
CA VAL A 224 -3.16 -20.20 10.12
C VAL A 224 -3.01 -20.24 8.60
N TYR A 225 -2.25 -21.20 8.11
CA TYR A 225 -1.92 -21.37 6.68
C TYR A 225 -3.13 -21.27 5.75
N TYR A 226 -4.21 -22.00 6.05
CA TYR A 226 -5.40 -22.04 5.19
C TYR A 226 -6.15 -20.70 5.18
N ALA A 227 -6.23 -20.01 6.31
CA ALA A 227 -6.90 -18.71 6.39
C ALA A 227 -6.07 -17.62 5.70
N LEU A 228 -4.75 -17.62 5.89
CA LEU A 228 -3.84 -16.70 5.20
C LEU A 228 -3.88 -16.92 3.68
N SER A 229 -3.80 -18.17 3.24
CA SER A 229 -3.92 -18.54 1.83
C SER A 229 -5.27 -18.09 1.23
N CYS A 230 -6.35 -18.17 2.01
CA CYS A 230 -7.66 -17.74 1.54
C CYS A 230 -7.74 -16.22 1.31
N ILE A 231 -7.23 -15.41 2.24
CA ILE A 231 -7.26 -13.94 2.06
C ILE A 231 -6.31 -13.49 0.94
N MET A 232 -5.20 -14.20 0.73
CA MET A 232 -4.25 -13.91 -0.34
C MET A 232 -4.71 -14.40 -1.71
N GLY A 233 -5.65 -15.37 -1.77
CA GLY A 233 -6.09 -15.97 -3.03
C GLY A 233 -5.06 -16.88 -3.70
N ARG A 234 -3.92 -17.13 -3.03
CA ARG A 234 -2.86 -18.06 -3.44
C ARG A 234 -2.37 -18.85 -2.22
N PRO A 235 -1.80 -20.06 -2.39
CA PRO A 235 -1.12 -20.74 -1.30
C PRO A 235 -0.07 -19.83 -0.67
N ALA A 236 -0.13 -19.67 0.65
CA ALA A 236 0.90 -18.96 1.40
C ALA A 236 2.24 -19.71 1.28
N THR A 237 3.34 -18.99 1.16
CA THR A 237 4.69 -19.55 1.27
C THR A 237 5.12 -19.62 2.74
N GLU A 238 6.27 -20.22 3.01
CA GLU A 238 6.89 -20.19 4.34
C GLU A 238 7.22 -18.75 4.75
N ASP A 239 7.78 -17.94 3.84
CA ASP A 239 8.06 -16.52 4.08
C ASP A 239 6.78 -15.70 4.39
N ASP A 240 5.66 -16.00 3.74
CA ASP A 240 4.37 -15.35 4.03
C ASP A 240 3.92 -15.67 5.48
N MET A 241 4.08 -16.91 5.90
CA MET A 241 3.72 -17.35 7.26
C MET A 241 4.64 -16.72 8.31
N ASP A 242 5.95 -16.70 8.06
CA ASP A 242 6.94 -16.09 8.95
C ASP A 242 6.71 -14.59 9.11
N LEU A 243 6.43 -13.89 8.01
CA LEU A 243 6.10 -12.47 8.05
C LEU A 243 4.80 -12.23 8.81
N CYS A 244 3.76 -13.03 8.58
CA CYS A 244 2.49 -12.92 9.28
C CYS A 244 2.66 -13.10 10.80
N ASN A 245 3.41 -14.12 11.20
CA ASN A 245 3.72 -14.39 12.60
C ASN A 245 4.56 -13.27 13.22
N LEU A 246 5.57 -12.76 12.50
CA LEU A 246 6.39 -11.65 12.95
C LEU A 246 5.57 -10.38 13.18
N MET A 247 4.65 -10.04 12.27
CA MET A 247 3.79 -8.85 12.40
C MET A 247 2.88 -8.92 13.64
N VAL A 248 2.34 -10.10 13.94
CA VAL A 248 1.52 -10.33 15.14
C VAL A 248 2.36 -10.34 16.40
N ALA A 249 3.56 -10.94 16.37
CA ALA A 249 4.48 -11.00 17.50
C ALA A 249 4.98 -9.62 17.95
N GLN A 250 4.99 -8.63 17.05
CA GLN A 250 5.30 -7.23 17.38
C GLN A 250 4.22 -6.53 18.23
N ALA A 251 3.08 -7.16 18.47
CA ALA A 251 2.08 -6.64 19.38
C ALA A 251 2.57 -6.64 20.83
N ASN A 252 2.24 -5.59 21.57
CA ASN A 252 2.36 -5.58 23.00
C ASN A 252 1.32 -6.54 23.61
N GLN A 253 1.77 -7.75 23.98
CA GLN A 253 0.93 -8.80 24.56
C GLN A 253 0.23 -8.40 25.86
N ALA A 254 0.72 -7.36 26.56
CA ALA A 254 0.06 -6.83 27.76
C ALA A 254 -1.17 -5.96 27.44
N SER A 255 -1.36 -5.56 26.17
CA SER A 255 -2.48 -4.75 25.70
C SER A 255 -3.36 -5.52 24.71
N PRO A 256 -4.53 -6.02 25.14
CA PRO A 256 -5.45 -6.73 24.25
C PRO A 256 -5.88 -5.91 23.03
N GLN A 257 -5.98 -4.58 23.19
CA GLN A 257 -6.33 -3.68 22.10
C GLN A 257 -5.20 -3.58 21.07
N ASP A 258 -3.94 -3.55 21.52
CA ASP A 258 -2.80 -3.49 20.61
C ASP A 258 -2.69 -4.80 19.79
N LEU A 259 -2.90 -5.95 20.43
CA LEU A 259 -2.96 -7.23 19.75
C LEU A 259 -4.10 -7.26 18.71
N ALA A 260 -5.28 -6.77 19.05
CA ALA A 260 -6.40 -6.69 18.11
C ALA A 260 -6.08 -5.78 16.92
N ASN A 261 -5.47 -4.61 17.17
CA ASN A 261 -5.07 -3.66 16.13
C ASN A 261 -4.00 -4.27 15.21
N LYS A 262 -2.97 -4.93 15.78
CA LYS A 262 -1.89 -5.56 15.01
C LYS A 262 -2.39 -6.72 14.16
N ARG A 263 -3.31 -7.53 14.68
CA ARG A 263 -3.99 -8.57 13.90
C ARG A 263 -4.78 -7.99 12.73
N ALA A 264 -5.54 -6.93 12.97
CA ALA A 264 -6.29 -6.25 11.91
C ALA A 264 -5.37 -5.67 10.83
N LEU A 265 -4.28 -5.00 11.23
CA LEU A 265 -3.28 -4.45 10.32
C LEU A 265 -2.54 -5.54 9.54
N THR A 266 -2.24 -6.69 10.16
CA THR A 266 -1.60 -7.83 9.49
C THR A 266 -2.49 -8.35 8.37
N VAL A 267 -3.76 -8.62 8.67
CA VAL A 267 -4.73 -9.06 7.65
C VAL A 267 -4.86 -8.03 6.52
N ALA A 268 -4.99 -6.75 6.87
CA ALA A 268 -5.13 -5.68 5.89
C ALA A 268 -3.88 -5.52 5.01
N ALA A 269 -2.68 -5.68 5.57
CA ALA A 269 -1.43 -5.62 4.83
C ALA A 269 -1.30 -6.77 3.82
N PHE A 270 -1.59 -8.00 4.23
CA PHE A 270 -1.59 -9.15 3.32
C PHE A 270 -2.66 -9.04 2.24
N MET A 271 -3.86 -8.56 2.58
CA MET A 271 -4.89 -8.30 1.58
C MET A 271 -4.47 -7.19 0.63
N SER A 272 -3.88 -6.10 1.12
CA SER A 272 -3.35 -5.06 0.24
C SER A 272 -2.30 -5.66 -0.69
N ALA A 273 -1.24 -6.28 -0.17
CA ALA A 273 -0.18 -6.86 -1.00
C ALA A 273 -0.69 -7.92 -2.00
N ALA A 274 -1.68 -8.73 -1.64
CA ALA A 274 -2.23 -9.75 -2.53
C ALA A 274 -3.19 -9.19 -3.60
N HIS A 275 -3.88 -8.09 -3.30
CA HIS A 275 -4.94 -7.52 -4.15
C HIS A 275 -4.55 -6.19 -4.79
N THR A 276 -3.33 -5.74 -4.54
CA THR A 276 -2.64 -4.66 -5.26
C THR A 276 -1.43 -5.30 -5.91
N CYS A 277 -1.44 -5.45 -7.23
CA CYS A 277 -0.33 -6.12 -7.89
C CYS A 277 0.99 -5.35 -7.69
N GLU A 278 1.99 -6.03 -7.11
CA GLU A 278 3.42 -5.77 -7.29
C GLU A 278 4.00 -6.79 -8.29
#